data_AF-A0A151SJ07-F1
#
_entry.id   AF-A0A151SJ07-F1
#
_cell.length_a   1.000
_cell.length_b   1.000
_cell.length_c   1.000
_cell.angle_alpha   90.00
_cell.angle_beta   90.00
_cell.angle_gamma   90.00
#
_symmetry.space_group_name_H-M   'P 1'
#
loop_
_entity.id
_entity.type
_entity.pdbx_description
1 polymer ?
#
loop_
_entity_poly.entity_id
_entity_poly.type
_entity_poly.pdbx_seq_one_letter_code
_entity_poly.pdbx_strand_id
1 'polypeptide(L)' 'MQLLLMKQGGQELYVGPLGHHSSHLISYFEGIHGVNKIKDAYNPTTWMLEVTTSIKEMELGIDFAEVYTFILFI' A
#
# COMPACT_ATOMS: atom_id res chain seq x y z
N MET A 1 16.48 0.88 -4.93
CA MET A 1 15.67 -0.23 -5.46
C MET A 1 14.23 0.22 -5.59
N GLN A 2 13.52 -0.25 -6.61
CA GLN A 2 12.11 0.06 -6.85
C GLN A 2 11.26 -1.19 -6.53
N LEU A 3 10.01 -0.99 -6.11
CA LEU A 3 9.01 -2.03 -5.88
C LEU A 3 7.83 -1.79 -6.81
N LEU A 4 7.39 -2.86 -7.47
CA LEU A 4 6.11 -2.95 -8.15
C LEU A 4 5.23 -3.89 -7.34
N LEU A 5 4.10 -3.38 -6.85
CA LEU A 5 3.06 -4.12 -6.18
C LEU A 5 1.80 -4.12 -7.01
N MET A 6 1.22 -5.31 -7.20
CA MET A 6 0.06 -5.51 -8.05
C MET A 6 -1.06 -6.22 -7.30
N LYS A 7 -2.29 -5.82 -7.58
CA LYS A 7 -3.52 -6.53 -7.24
C LYS A 7 -3.75 -7.68 -8.21
N GLN A 8 -4.52 -8.68 -7.78
CA GLN A 8 -5.05 -9.69 -8.69
C GLN A 8 -5.85 -9.02 -9.82
N GLY A 9 -5.61 -9.41 -11.06
CA GLY A 9 -6.18 -8.74 -12.24
C GLY A 9 -5.25 -7.72 -12.91
N GLY A 10 -4.03 -7.54 -12.40
CA GLY A 10 -2.99 -6.76 -13.08
C GLY A 10 -3.01 -5.25 -12.78
N GLN A 11 -3.85 -4.83 -11.83
CA GLN A 11 -3.91 -3.42 -11.41
C GLN A 11 -2.77 -3.09 -10.45
N GLU A 12 -2.24 -1.88 -10.54
CA GLU A 12 -1.11 -1.42 -9.72
C GLU A 12 -1.61 -0.87 -8.38
N LEU A 13 -0.93 -1.24 -7.30
CA LEU A 13 -1.20 -0.73 -5.95
C LEU A 13 -0.09 0.22 -5.46
N TYR A 14 1.13 0.00 -5.96
CA TYR A 14 2.28 0.85 -5.69
C TYR A 14 3.37 0.58 -6.73
N VAL A 15 3.85 1.63 -7.38
CA VAL A 15 5.08 1.60 -8.18
C VAL A 15 5.97 2.73 -7.70
N GLY A 16 7.11 2.40 -7.09
CA GLY A 16 7.96 3.42 -6.53
C GLY A 16 9.20 2.90 -5.80
N PRO A 17 10.09 3.81 -5.35
CA PRO A 17 11.25 3.45 -4.55
C PRO A 17 10.81 2.86 -3.21
N LEU A 18 11.51 1.85 -2.70
CA LEU A 18 11.25 1.36 -1.33
C LEU A 18 11.62 2.40 -0.27
N GLY A 19 12.66 3.19 -0.53
CA GLY A 19 13.28 4.06 0.47
C GLY A 19 14.17 3.28 1.45
N HIS A 20 14.85 4.00 2.33
CA HIS A 20 15.65 3.38 3.39
C HIS A 20 14.71 2.68 4.38
N HIS A 21 14.97 1.42 4.71
CA HIS A 21 14.09 0.59 5.56
C HIS A 21 12.61 0.59 5.12
N SER A 22 12.33 0.61 3.81
CA SER A 22 10.96 0.61 3.27
C SER A 22 10.12 1.84 3.64
N SER A 23 10.75 2.93 4.07
CA SER A 23 10.06 4.15 4.53
C SER A 23 9.07 4.75 3.55
N HIS A 24 9.35 4.75 2.24
CA HIS A 24 8.41 5.29 1.24
C HIS A 24 7.18 4.40 1.09
N LEU A 25 7.38 3.07 1.06
CA LEU A 25 6.28 2.10 1.01
C LEU A 25 5.36 2.26 2.24
N ILE A 26 5.96 2.36 3.43
CA ILE A 26 5.22 2.54 4.68
C ILE A 26 4.45 3.85 4.64
N SER A 27 5.12 4.95 4.30
CA SER A 27 4.50 6.28 4.26
C SER A 27 3.33 6.36 3.30
N TYR A 28 3.42 5.70 2.15
CA TYR A 28 2.34 5.64 1.17
C TYR A 28 1.09 4.98 1.76
N PHE A 29 1.20 3.75 2.28
CA PHE A 29 0.04 3.02 2.81
C PHE A 29 -0.49 3.61 4.12
N GLU A 30 0.37 4.11 5.01
CA GLU A 30 -0.08 4.82 6.23
C GLU A 30 -0.76 6.16 5.93
N GLY A 31 -0.49 6.76 4.78
CA GLY A 31 -1.16 7.98 4.32
C GLY A 31 -2.61 7.75 3.91
N ILE A 32 -3.01 6.49 3.66
CA ILE A 32 -4.38 6.13 3.28
C ILE A 32 -5.24 6.08 4.55
N HIS A 33 -6.32 6.86 4.55
CA HIS A 33 -7.20 6.96 5.71
C HIS A 33 -7.78 5.59 6.10
N GLY A 34 -7.67 5.25 7.39
CA GLY A 34 -8.16 3.99 7.95
C GLY A 34 -7.19 2.80 7.87
N VAL A 35 -6.06 2.93 7.15
CA VAL A 35 -4.99 1.92 7.21
C VAL A 35 -4.28 2.01 8.57
N ASN A 36 -4.14 0.85 9.23
CA ASN A 36 -3.43 0.77 10.50
C ASN A 36 -1.93 0.91 10.30
N LYS A 37 -1.29 1.70 11.18
CA LYS A 37 0.16 1.88 11.18
C LYS A 37 0.91 0.57 11.37
N ILE A 38 2.10 0.49 10.77
CA ILE A 38 2.99 -0.64 10.97
C ILE A 38 3.50 -0.64 12.42
N LYS A 39 3.65 -1.82 13.02
CA LYS A 39 4.23 -1.97 14.36
C LYS A 39 5.75 -1.92 14.29
N ASP A 40 6.38 -1.43 15.35
CA ASP A 40 7.84 -1.42 15.48
C ASP A 40 8.42 -2.83 15.27
N ALA A 41 9.53 -2.90 14.54
CA ALA A 41 10.22 -4.14 14.16
C ALA A 41 9.37 -5.15 13.35
N TYR A 42 8.17 -4.80 12.89
CA TYR A 42 7.38 -5.66 12.01
C TYR A 42 7.92 -5.61 10.57
N ASN A 43 7.81 -6.73 9.85
CA ASN A 43 8.30 -6.81 8.48
C ASN A 43 7.40 -5.95 7.55
N PRO A 44 7.94 -4.94 6.84
CA PRO A 44 7.14 -4.06 6.00
C PRO A 44 6.44 -4.76 4.85
N THR A 45 7.05 -5.82 4.31
CA THR A 45 6.46 -6.61 3.22
C THR A 45 5.25 -7.38 3.72
N THR A 46 5.36 -8.04 4.87
CA THR A 46 4.24 -8.76 5.49
C THR A 46 3.09 -7.82 5.83
N TRP A 47 3.38 -6.68 6.47
CA TRP A 47 2.36 -5.70 6.83
C TRP A 47 1.63 -5.15 5.60
N MET A 48 2.39 -4.81 4.55
CA MET A 48 1.80 -4.31 3.30
C MET A 48 0.81 -5.33 2.72
N LEU A 49 1.14 -6.61 2.68
CA LEU A 49 0.25 -7.65 2.14
C LEU A 49 -1.04 -7.81 2.96
N GLU A 50 -0.97 -7.59 4.27
CA GLU A 50 -2.14 -7.64 5.17
C GLU A 50 -3.06 -6.42 4.98
N VAL A 51 -2.49 -5.24 4.76
CA VAL A 51 -3.28 -4.01 4.57
C VAL A 51 -3.90 -3.93 3.19
N THR A 52 -3.32 -4.57 2.16
CA THR A 52 -3.85 -4.57 0.78
C THR A 52 -4.76 -5.75 0.46
N THR A 53 -5.38 -6.38 1.46
CA THR A 53 -6.32 -7.49 1.22
C THR A 53 -7.68 -6.98 0.77
N SER A 54 -8.43 -7.80 0.02
CA SER A 54 -9.80 -7.47 -0.38
C SER A 54 -10.75 -7.27 0.81
N ILE A 55 -10.45 -7.91 1.95
CA ILE A 55 -11.20 -7.69 3.20
C ILE A 55 -10.95 -6.26 3.70
N LYS A 56 -9.71 -5.76 3.66
CA LYS A 56 -9.42 -4.36 4.02
C LYS A 56 -10.04 -3.36 3.07
N GLU A 57 -10.08 -3.63 1.78
CA GLU A 57 -10.82 -2.80 0.81
C GLU A 57 -12.30 -2.66 1.20
N MET A 58 -12.95 -3.78 1.53
CA MET A 58 -14.35 -3.80 1.96
C MET A 58 -14.57 -3.05 3.28
N GLU A 59 -13.69 -3.22 4.27
CA GLU A 59 -13.78 -2.53 5.55
C GLU A 59 -13.59 -1.01 5.44
N LEU A 60 -12.70 -0.58 4.55
CA LEU A 60 -12.39 0.83 4.30
C LEU A 60 -13.36 1.48 3.31
N GLY A 61 -14.09 0.68 2.53
CA GLY A 61 -14.97 1.17 1.47
C GLY A 61 -14.21 1.81 0.31
N ILE A 62 -12.99 1.33 0.01
CA ILE A 62 -12.11 1.85 -1.05
C ILE A 62 -11.64 0.72 -1.96
N ASP A 63 -11.16 1.07 -3.15
CA ASP A 63 -10.31 0.21 -3.98
C ASP A 63 -8.88 0.77 -3.98
N PHE A 64 -7.89 -0.03 -3.56
CA PHE A 64 -6.51 0.46 -3.44
C PHE A 64 -5.89 0.82 -4.81
N ALA A 65 -6.32 0.18 -5.89
CA ALA A 65 -5.83 0.51 -7.22
C ALA A 65 -6.41 1.84 -7.72
N GLU A 66 -7.68 2.12 -7.41
CA GLU A 66 -8.27 3.44 -7.68
C GLU A 66 -7.60 4.54 -6.86
N VAL A 67 -7.30 4.29 -5.58
CA VAL A 67 -6.56 5.24 -4.73
C VAL A 67 -5.17 5.52 -5.31
N TYR A 68 -4.42 4.49 -5.70
CA TYR A 68 -3.10 4.67 -6.33
C TYR A 68 -3.20 5.47 -7.62
N THR A 69 -4.16 5.11 -8.48
CA THR A 69 -4.40 5.79 -9.75
C THR A 69 -4.74 7.26 -9.51
N PHE A 70 -5.66 7.56 -8.59
CA PHE A 70 -6.05 8.93 -8.26
C PHE A 70 -4.85 9.76 -7.78
N ILE A 71 -4.01 9.20 -6.91
CA ILE A 71 -2.81 9.88 -6.39
C ILE A 71 -1.78 10.14 -7.51
N LEU A 72 -1.70 9.28 -8.53
CA LEU A 72 -0.78 9.47 -9.66
C LEU A 72 -1.20 10.63 -10.58
N PHE A 73 -2.49 11.01 -10.59
CA PHE A 73 -3.04 12.06 -11.46
C PHE A 73 -3.16 13.44 -10.78
N ILE A 74 -2.73 13.58 -9.52
CA ILE A 74 -2.60 14.85 -8.79
C ILE A 74 -1.13 15.29 -8.69
#